data_AF-C3MQ99-F1
#
_entry.id   AF-C3MQ99-F1
#
_cell.length_a   1.000
_cell.length_b   1.000
_cell.length_c   1.000
_cell.angle_alpha   90.00
_cell.angle_beta   90.00
_cell.angle_gamma   90.00
#
_symmetry.space_group_name_H-M   'P 1'
#
loop_
_entity.id
_entity.type
_entity.pdbx_description
1 polymer ?
#
loop_
_entity_poly.entity_id
_entity_poly.type
_entity_poly.pdbx_seq_one_letter_code
_entity_poly.pdbx_strand_id
1 'polypeptide(L)'
;MIVPVHIRYHELEELCYYDEWEKGVVCDDYNAEHEYTVDEVEFDYADLEDIVGEYTGDIIEILLSDYKEKLLSTLKNQKNRATQK
;
A
#
# COMPACT_ATOMS: atom_id res chain seq x y z
N MET A 1 2.83 -3.35 -4.12
CA MET A 1 1.37 -3.23 -3.89
C MET A 1 0.76 -2.33 -4.95
N ILE A 2 -0.34 -2.75 -5.58
CA ILE A 2 -1.07 -1.94 -6.56
C ILE A 2 -2.09 -1.11 -5.78
N VAL A 3 -1.85 0.19 -5.66
CA VAL A 3 -2.75 1.11 -4.94
C VAL A 3 -3.67 1.80 -5.95
N PRO A 4 -5.00 1.81 -5.73
CA PRO A 4 -5.91 2.57 -6.59
C PRO A 4 -5.69 4.07 -6.34
N VAL A 5 -5.06 4.74 -7.31
CA VAL A 5 -4.85 6.19 -7.27
C VAL A 5 -6.04 6.90 -7.91
N HIS A 6 -6.63 7.85 -7.19
CA HIS A 6 -7.66 8.74 -7.75
C HIS A 6 -7.00 9.99 -8.35
N ILE A 7 -6.72 9.94 -9.65
CA ILE A 7 -6.15 11.07 -10.41
C ILE A 7 -7.29 12.03 -10.74
N ARG A 8 -7.12 13.34 -10.47
CA ARG A 8 -8.16 14.33 -10.80
C ARG A 8 -8.22 14.53 -12.31
N TYR A 9 -9.43 14.73 -12.84
CA TYR A 9 -9.64 14.91 -14.28
C TYR A 9 -8.79 16.04 -14.91
N HIS A 10 -8.55 17.15 -14.19
CA HIS A 10 -7.70 18.24 -14.70
C HIS A 10 -6.22 17.84 -14.88
N GLU A 11 -5.74 16.82 -14.14
CA GLU A 11 -4.36 16.33 -14.25
C GLU A 11 -4.18 15.46 -15.51
N LEU A 12 -5.31 15.00 -16.09
CA LEU A 12 -5.37 14.27 -17.34
C LEU A 12 -5.60 15.19 -18.56
N GLU A 13 -6.27 16.34 -18.37
CA GLU A 13 -6.56 17.29 -19.47
C GLU A 13 -5.29 17.89 -20.09
N GLU A 14 -4.19 18.01 -19.34
CA GLU A 14 -2.90 18.47 -19.89
C GLU A 14 -2.20 17.43 -20.77
N LEU A 15 -2.65 16.17 -20.77
CA LEU A 15 -2.02 15.06 -21.50
C LEU A 15 -2.65 14.77 -22.85
N CYS A 16 -3.84 15.31 -23.12
CA CYS A 16 -4.61 14.98 -24.32
C CYS A 16 -4.79 16.21 -25.21
N TYR A 17 -4.45 16.08 -26.49
CA TYR A 17 -4.73 17.10 -27.50
C TYR A 17 -5.45 16.49 -28.70
N TYR A 18 -6.16 17.35 -29.45
CA TYR A 18 -6.77 16.95 -30.70
C TYR A 18 -5.75 17.05 -31.83
N ASP A 19 -5.43 15.91 -32.46
CA ASP A 19 -4.56 15.86 -33.63
C ASP A 19 -5.40 16.01 -34.90
N GLU A 20 -5.16 17.10 -35.65
CA GLU A 20 -5.91 17.38 -36.89
C GLU A 20 -5.56 16.43 -38.04
N TRP A 21 -4.39 15.80 -38.02
CA TRP A 21 -3.92 14.90 -39.08
C TRP A 21 -4.56 13.52 -38.96
N GLU A 22 -4.59 12.95 -37.75
CA GLU A 22 -5.25 11.68 -37.43
C GLU A 22 -6.76 11.85 -37.17
N LYS A 23 -7.22 13.09 -37.03
CA LYS A 23 -8.61 13.45 -36.67
C LYS A 23 -9.08 12.77 -35.39
N GLY A 24 -8.18 12.64 -34.42
CA GLY A 24 -8.41 11.90 -33.18
C GLY A 24 -7.87 12.65 -31.96
N VAL A 25 -8.35 12.27 -30.78
CA VAL A 25 -7.75 12.72 -29.52
C VAL A 25 -6.56 11.80 -29.23
N VAL A 26 -5.37 12.38 -29.14
CA VAL A 26 -4.13 11.68 -28.77
C VAL A 26 -3.81 12.08 -27.34
N CYS A 27 -3.54 11.08 -26.51
CA CYS A 27 -3.14 11.28 -25.11
C CYS A 27 -1.73 10.74 -24.90
N ASP A 28 -0.88 11.52 -24.24
CA ASP A 28 0.42 11.07 -23.77
C ASP A 28 0.27 10.15 -22.55
N ASP A 29 1.22 9.23 -22.37
CA ASP A 29 1.26 8.33 -21.22
C ASP A 29 1.43 9.12 -19.92
N TYR A 30 0.49 8.94 -18.98
CA TYR A 30 0.60 9.52 -17.64
C TYR A 30 1.67 8.77 -16.82
N ASN A 31 2.88 9.31 -16.79
CA ASN A 31 3.99 8.79 -15.99
C ASN A 31 4.27 9.73 -14.81
N ALA A 32 3.43 9.68 -13.78
CA ALA A 32 3.66 10.39 -12.52
C ALA A 32 4.11 9.41 -11.42
N GLU A 33 5.17 9.77 -10.70
CA GLU A 33 5.55 9.10 -9.46
C GLU A 33 4.75 9.74 -8.32
N HIS A 34 4.03 8.92 -7.56
CA HIS A 34 3.27 9.36 -6.39
C HIS A 34 3.87 8.75 -5.14
N GLU A 35 4.24 9.61 -4.19
CA GLU A 35 4.67 9.21 -2.85
C GLU A 35 3.47 9.34 -1.91
N TYR A 36 3.19 8.30 -1.14
CA TYR A 36 2.09 8.27 -0.16
C TYR A 36 2.64 8.00 1.23
N THR A 37 2.10 8.70 2.22
CA THR A 37 2.37 8.39 3.62
C THR A 37 1.44 7.28 4.14
N VAL A 38 1.79 6.66 5.26
CA VAL A 38 1.01 5.54 5.84
C VAL A 38 -0.41 5.98 6.23
N ASP A 39 -0.62 7.25 6.58
CA ASP A 39 -1.93 7.81 6.91
C ASP A 39 -2.80 8.14 5.69
N GLU A 40 -2.24 8.11 4.48
CA GLU A 40 -2.95 8.29 3.22
C GLU A 40 -3.42 6.97 2.60
N VAL A 41 -3.05 5.84 3.21
CA VAL A 41 -3.37 4.49 2.71
C VAL A 41 -4.22 3.74 3.73
N GLU A 42 -5.36 3.23 3.28
CA GLU A 42 -6.19 2.31 4.05
C GLU A 42 -5.83 0.87 3.65
N PHE A 43 -5.51 0.03 4.64
CA PHE A 43 -5.22 -1.39 4.44
C PHE A 43 -6.36 -2.23 4.99
N ASP A 44 -6.93 -3.09 4.15
CA ASP A 44 -7.79 -4.16 4.64
C ASP A 44 -6.95 -5.36 5.13
N TYR A 45 -7.62 -6.36 5.68
CA TYR A 45 -6.91 -7.52 6.23
C TYR A 45 -6.24 -8.39 5.15
N ALA A 46 -6.82 -8.47 3.95
CA ALA A 46 -6.22 -9.20 2.84
C ALA A 46 -4.96 -8.50 2.34
N ASP A 47 -4.98 -7.17 2.26
CA ASP A 47 -3.79 -6.37 1.95
C ASP A 47 -2.65 -6.65 2.95
N LEU A 48 -2.99 -6.72 4.25
CA LEU A 48 -2.03 -7.04 5.29
C LEU A 48 -1.49 -8.47 5.17
N GLU A 49 -2.32 -9.46 4.81
CA GLU A 49 -1.87 -10.84 4.58
C GLU A 49 -0.89 -10.91 3.40
N ASP A 50 -1.17 -10.21 2.30
CA ASP A 50 -0.29 -10.16 1.13
C ASP A 50 1.05 -9.48 1.46
N ILE A 51 1.01 -8.35 2.17
CA ILE A 51 2.21 -7.64 2.64
C ILE A 51 3.05 -8.54 3.56
N VAL A 52 2.40 -9.19 4.53
CA VAL A 52 3.09 -10.11 5.44
C VAL A 52 3.67 -11.27 4.65
N GLY A 53 2.95 -11.84 3.69
CA GLY A 53 3.41 -12.96 2.87
C GLY A 53 4.63 -12.62 2.00
N GLU A 54 4.61 -11.48 1.32
CA GLU A 54 5.68 -11.04 0.43
C GLU A 54 6.93 -10.58 1.22
N TYR A 55 6.73 -9.89 2.33
CA TYR A 55 7.80 -9.26 3.12
C TYR A 55 8.02 -9.91 4.49
N THR A 56 7.66 -11.19 4.65
CA THR A 56 7.71 -11.89 5.95
C THR A 56 9.07 -11.74 6.64
N GLY A 57 10.16 -11.94 5.90
CA GLY A 57 11.51 -11.91 6.44
C GLY A 57 11.85 -10.57 7.08
N ASP A 58 11.69 -9.50 6.30
CA ASP A 58 11.98 -8.13 6.73
C ASP A 58 11.10 -7.70 7.89
N ILE A 59 9.81 -8.06 7.85
CA ILE A 59 8.87 -7.78 8.94
C ILE A 59 9.31 -8.48 10.23
N ILE A 60 9.76 -9.75 10.15
CA ILE A 60 10.28 -10.46 11.33
C ILE A 60 11.53 -9.77 11.88
N GLU A 61 12.46 -9.34 11.03
CA GLU A 61 13.66 -8.63 11.47
C GLU A 61 13.31 -7.32 12.18
N ILE A 62 12.42 -6.51 11.59
CA ILE A 62 11.92 -5.26 12.19
C ILE A 62 11.24 -5.55 13.54
N LEU A 63 10.39 -6.57 13.61
CA LEU A 63 9.69 -6.95 14.84
C LEU A 63 10.66 -7.40 15.95
N LEU A 64 11.73 -8.09 15.60
CA LEU A 64 12.74 -8.57 16.55
C LEU A 64 13.72 -7.48 16.99
N SER A 65 13.99 -6.48 16.15
CA SER A 65 14.84 -5.34 16.48
C SER A 65 14.10 -4.33 17.35
N ASP A 66 13.02 -3.77 16.81
CA ASP A 66 12.47 -2.51 17.33
C ASP A 66 11.19 -2.72 18.15
N TYR A 67 10.47 -3.81 17.88
CA TYR A 67 9.16 -4.09 18.49
C TYR A 67 9.15 -5.33 19.39
N LYS A 68 10.32 -5.86 19.73
CA LYS A 68 10.48 -7.13 20.44
C LYS A 68 9.68 -7.21 21.73
N GLU A 69 9.73 -6.16 22.56
CA GLU A 69 9.01 -6.13 23.83
C GLU A 69 7.49 -6.16 23.63
N LYS A 70 7.00 -5.38 22.66
CA LYS A 70 5.58 -5.33 22.29
C LYS A 70 5.11 -6.68 21.75
N LEU A 71 5.91 -7.32 20.89
CA LEU A 71 5.66 -8.67 20.39
C LEU A 71 5.57 -9.68 21.54
N LEU A 72 6.56 -9.73 22.43
CA LEU A 72 6.59 -10.64 23.56
C LEU A 72 5.41 -10.44 24.53
N SER A 73 5.03 -9.18 24.81
CA SER A 73 3.89 -8.87 25.67
C SER A 73 2.57 -9.38 25.05
N THR A 74 2.41 -9.20 23.74
CA THR A 74 1.22 -9.65 22.99
C THR A 74 1.13 -11.17 22.99
N LEU A 75 2.24 -11.87 22.72
CA LEU A 75 2.30 -13.34 22.72
C LEU A 75 2.01 -13.94 24.11
N LYS A 76 2.54 -13.34 25.19
CA LYS A 76 2.24 -13.76 26.56
C LYS A 76 0.75 -13.62 26.88
N ASN A 77 0.13 -12.51 26.48
CA ASN A 77 -1.30 -12.28 26.69
C ASN A 77 -2.17 -13.27 25.90
N GLN A 78 -1.77 -13.67 24.69
CA GLN A 78 -2.47 -14.70 23.92
C GLN A 78 -2.36 -16.09 24.57
N LYS A 79 -1.17 -16.46 25.08
CA LYS A 79 -0.98 -17.73 25.80
C LYS A 79 -1.89 -17.82 27.04
N ASN A 80 -1.99 -16.73 27.79
CA ASN A 80 -2.87 -16.67 28.97
C ASN A 80 -4.36 -16.84 28.59
N ARG A 81 -4.80 -16.29 27.46
CA ARG A 81 -6.17 -16.48 26.94
C ARG A 81 -6.44 -17.91 26.47
N ALA A 82 -5.44 -18.58 25.90
CA ALA A 82 -5.56 -19.98 25.48
C ALA A 82 -5.57 -20.97 26.65
N THR A 83 -4.97 -20.60 27.79
CA THR A 83 -4.88 -21.47 29.00
C THR A 83 -6.11 -21.33 29.92
N GLN A 84 -6.95 -20.32 29.70
CA GLN A 84 -8.18 -20.06 30.48
C GLN A 84 -9.47 -20.62 29.82
N LYS A 85 -9.35 -21.30 28.68
CA LYS A 85 -10.42 -22.08 28.05
C LYS A 85 -10.25 -23.55 28.36
#